data_AF-A0A7X9D4Q5-F1
#
_entry.id   AF-A0A7X9D4Q5-F1
#
_cell.length_a   1.000
_cell.length_b   1.000
_cell.length_c   1.000
_cell.angle_alpha   90.00
_cell.angle_beta   90.00
_cell.angle_gamma   90.00
#
_symmetry.space_group_name_H-M   'P 1'
#
loop_
_entity.id
_entity.type
_entity.pdbx_description
1 polymer ?
#
loop_
_entity_poly.entity_id
_entity_poly.type
_entity_poly.pdbx_seq_one_letter_code
_entity_poly.pdbx_strand_id
1 'polypeptide(L)'
;MKQDMIVILDLGSHENTVVARAIRAMGVYSEIHPHDITAKELRALPNVKGVIINGGPNNIIDGVEIDVLPEIYRAGFPVLAAGHDKARCDVKLDEFTSDESAVQKALREFVFETCKATANWNMANFVADQVALVRKQVGDRKVLLALSGGVDSSVVAALLLKAIGDRLVCVHVNNGLMRKNESENVEDLFHNRLGANLIYVDATERFLSKLENVADPEEKRKIIGSEFIRVFEEEARKLKGIDFLAQGTIYPDIIESGTKTAKCVKSHHNVGGLPEDLQF
;
A
#
# COMPACT_ATOMS: atom_id res chain seq x y z
N MET A 1 2.87 -6.45 -14.31
CA MET A 1 3.77 -7.02 -13.29
C MET A 1 4.36 -8.29 -13.88
N LYS A 2 5.68 -8.49 -13.82
CA LYS A 2 6.36 -9.64 -14.44
C LYS A 2 6.70 -10.76 -13.46
N GLN A 3 6.51 -10.50 -12.17
CA GLN A 3 6.85 -11.41 -11.09
C GLN A 3 5.79 -12.49 -10.93
N ASP A 4 6.24 -13.64 -10.47
CA ASP A 4 5.36 -14.75 -10.12
C ASP A 4 4.63 -14.41 -8.82
N MET A 5 3.33 -14.74 -8.77
CA MET A 5 2.45 -14.33 -7.69
C MET A 5 1.77 -15.52 -7.00
N ILE A 6 1.70 -15.46 -5.67
CA ILE A 6 0.83 -16.31 -4.87
C ILE A 6 -0.32 -15.45 -4.34
N VAL A 7 -1.55 -15.91 -4.55
CA VAL A 7 -2.75 -15.26 -4.04
C VAL A 7 -3.15 -15.87 -2.69
N ILE A 8 -3.46 -15.05 -1.71
CA ILE A 8 -3.96 -15.44 -0.40
C ILE A 8 -5.44 -15.07 -0.33
N LEU A 9 -6.32 -16.04 -0.11
CA LEU A 9 -7.74 -15.80 0.09
C LEU A 9 -8.02 -15.69 1.58
N ASP A 10 -8.51 -14.53 1.99
CA ASP A 10 -8.79 -14.20 3.39
C ASP A 10 -10.16 -14.71 3.83
N LEU A 11 -10.16 -15.68 4.76
CA LEU A 11 -11.34 -16.21 5.43
C LEU A 11 -11.43 -15.75 6.91
N GLY A 12 -10.84 -14.61 7.24
CA GLY A 12 -10.88 -13.98 8.57
C GLY A 12 -9.67 -14.28 9.45
N SER A 13 -8.56 -14.77 8.88
CA SER A 13 -7.33 -15.05 9.63
C SER A 13 -6.66 -13.75 10.12
N HIS A 14 -6.10 -13.79 11.32
CA HIS A 14 -5.24 -12.70 11.82
C HIS A 14 -3.85 -12.71 11.18
N GLU A 15 -3.46 -13.81 10.54
CA GLU A 15 -2.09 -14.03 10.05
C GLU A 15 -1.90 -13.75 8.56
N ASN A 16 -2.92 -13.23 7.85
CA ASN A 16 -2.84 -12.95 6.41
C ASN A 16 -1.64 -12.09 6.02
N THR A 17 -1.35 -11.05 6.80
CA THR A 17 -0.21 -10.14 6.53
C THR A 17 1.13 -10.82 6.81
N VAL A 18 1.20 -11.73 7.77
CA VAL A 18 2.39 -12.54 8.06
C VAL A 18 2.66 -13.51 6.92
N VAL A 19 1.63 -14.20 6.44
CA VAL A 19 1.70 -15.09 5.26
C VAL A 19 2.17 -14.32 4.02
N ALA A 20 1.57 -13.14 3.76
CA ALA A 20 1.97 -12.30 2.63
C ALA A 20 3.43 -11.87 2.71
N ARG A 21 3.91 -11.49 3.91
CA ARG A 21 5.32 -11.13 4.15
C ARG A 21 6.26 -12.31 3.99
N ALA A 22 5.92 -13.47 4.55
CA ALA A 22 6.72 -14.68 4.43
C ALA A 22 6.96 -15.07 2.96
N ILE A 23 5.92 -15.01 2.13
CA ILE A 23 6.03 -15.28 0.68
C ILE A 23 6.96 -14.26 0.00
N ARG A 24 6.82 -12.96 0.33
CA ARG A 24 7.67 -11.89 -0.20
C ARG A 24 9.13 -12.03 0.24
N ALA A 25 9.37 -12.47 1.47
CA ALA A 25 10.72 -12.74 1.98
C ALA A 25 11.40 -13.92 1.28
N MET A 26 10.62 -14.88 0.78
CA MET A 26 11.12 -15.95 -0.11
C MET A 26 11.39 -15.47 -1.55
N GLY A 27 11.11 -14.21 -1.88
CA GLY A 27 11.37 -13.64 -3.20
C GLY A 27 10.25 -13.91 -4.22
N VAL A 28 9.03 -14.19 -3.77
CA VAL A 28 7.84 -14.35 -4.63
C VAL A 28 6.82 -13.26 -4.28
N TYR A 29 6.13 -12.69 -5.29
CA TYR A 29 5.12 -11.67 -5.01
C TYR A 29 3.87 -12.30 -4.38
N SER A 30 3.13 -11.52 -3.59
CA SER A 30 1.89 -11.98 -2.97
C SER A 30 0.84 -10.88 -2.92
N GLU A 31 -0.42 -11.28 -3.02
CA GLU A 31 -1.59 -10.43 -2.80
C GLU A 31 -2.62 -11.18 -1.95
N ILE A 32 -3.25 -10.48 -1.01
CA ILE A 32 -4.41 -10.88 -0.24
C ILE A 32 -5.67 -10.40 -0.96
N HIS A 33 -6.60 -11.31 -1.17
CA HIS A 33 -7.90 -11.10 -1.81
C HIS A 33 -9.02 -11.65 -0.93
N PRO A 34 -10.25 -11.14 -1.04
CA PRO A 34 -11.37 -11.67 -0.27
C PRO A 34 -11.75 -13.08 -0.72
N HIS A 35 -12.34 -13.87 0.19
CA HIS A 35 -12.81 -15.23 -0.07
C HIS A 35 -13.80 -15.35 -1.24
N ASP A 36 -14.52 -14.27 -1.57
CA ASP A 36 -15.56 -14.23 -2.60
C ASP A 36 -15.04 -13.83 -4.00
N ILE A 37 -13.72 -13.72 -4.20
CA ILE A 37 -13.14 -13.55 -5.53
C ILE A 37 -13.59 -14.67 -6.48
N THR A 38 -13.97 -14.31 -7.70
CA THR A 38 -14.36 -15.28 -8.72
C THR A 38 -13.16 -15.91 -9.41
N ALA A 39 -13.34 -17.10 -9.98
CA ALA A 39 -12.32 -17.76 -10.81
C ALA A 39 -11.95 -16.90 -12.04
N LYS A 40 -12.90 -16.09 -12.53
CA LYS A 40 -12.67 -15.14 -13.62
C LYS A 40 -11.71 -14.03 -13.19
N GLU A 41 -11.95 -13.40 -12.05
CA GLU A 41 -11.09 -12.35 -11.50
C GLU A 41 -9.71 -12.90 -11.17
N LEU A 42 -9.64 -14.06 -10.51
CA LEU A 42 -8.38 -14.72 -10.20
C LEU A 42 -7.54 -15.01 -11.46
N ARG A 43 -8.16 -15.46 -12.55
CA ARG A 43 -7.47 -15.69 -13.84
C ARG A 43 -7.09 -14.41 -14.57
N ALA A 44 -7.74 -13.28 -14.28
CA ALA A 44 -7.40 -11.99 -14.86
C ALA A 44 -6.16 -11.37 -14.19
N LEU A 45 -5.81 -11.82 -12.98
CA LEU A 45 -4.59 -11.41 -12.30
C LEU A 45 -3.34 -11.90 -13.04
N PRO A 46 -2.29 -11.07 -13.15
CA PRO A 46 -1.08 -11.44 -13.86
C PRO A 46 -0.25 -12.47 -13.09
N ASN A 47 0.26 -13.48 -13.79
CA ASN A 47 1.27 -14.44 -13.32
C ASN A 47 0.95 -15.17 -11.99
N VAL A 48 -0.33 -15.47 -11.73
CA VAL A 48 -0.71 -16.31 -10.59
C VAL A 48 -0.12 -17.71 -10.76
N LYS A 49 0.59 -18.18 -9.73
CA LYS A 49 1.21 -19.51 -9.67
C LYS A 49 0.51 -20.45 -8.70
N GLY A 50 -0.16 -19.92 -7.70
CA GLY A 50 -0.86 -20.71 -6.69
C GLY A 50 -1.75 -19.86 -5.81
N VAL A 51 -2.63 -20.55 -5.10
CA VAL A 51 -3.62 -19.97 -4.18
C VAL A 51 -3.45 -20.58 -2.80
N ILE A 52 -3.44 -19.75 -1.77
CA ILE A 52 -3.47 -20.14 -0.38
C ILE A 52 -4.79 -19.68 0.21
N ILE A 53 -5.61 -20.61 0.67
CA ILE A 53 -6.82 -20.35 1.45
C ILE A 53 -6.39 -20.23 2.90
N ASN A 54 -6.53 -19.06 3.50
CA ASN A 54 -6.10 -18.82 4.87
C ASN A 54 -7.33 -18.66 5.79
N GLY A 55 -7.67 -19.75 6.46
CA GLY A 55 -8.79 -19.87 7.38
C GLY A 55 -8.63 -19.01 8.62
N GLY A 56 -9.74 -18.44 9.07
CA GLY A 56 -9.84 -17.70 10.34
C GLY A 56 -10.65 -18.47 11.39
N PRO A 57 -10.71 -17.96 12.63
CA PRO A 57 -11.50 -18.58 13.69
C PRO A 57 -12.96 -18.73 13.25
N ASN A 58 -13.40 -19.98 13.17
CA ASN A 58 -14.74 -20.42 12.73
C ASN A 58 -15.12 -20.12 11.27
N ASN A 59 -14.26 -19.47 10.47
CA ASN A 59 -14.60 -18.99 9.11
C ASN A 59 -15.92 -18.18 9.11
N ILE A 60 -16.07 -17.27 10.06
CA ILE A 60 -17.27 -16.43 10.20
C ILE A 60 -16.90 -14.96 10.04
N ILE A 61 -17.64 -14.24 9.20
CA ILE A 61 -17.61 -12.78 9.11
C ILE A 61 -19.01 -12.26 9.42
N ASP A 62 -19.13 -11.31 10.36
CA ASP A 62 -20.40 -10.69 10.76
C ASP A 62 -21.52 -11.70 11.10
N GLY A 63 -21.16 -12.84 11.69
CA GLY A 63 -22.09 -13.90 12.07
C GLY A 63 -22.51 -14.84 10.94
N VAL A 64 -21.95 -14.66 9.74
CA VAL A 64 -22.19 -15.51 8.57
C VAL A 64 -20.98 -16.40 8.32
N GLU A 65 -21.19 -17.70 8.19
CA GLU A 65 -20.14 -18.63 7.75
C GLU A 65 -19.75 -18.32 6.29
N ILE A 66 -18.45 -18.21 6.06
CA ILE A 66 -17.86 -17.89 4.77
C ILE A 66 -16.97 -19.04 4.29
N ASP A 67 -16.88 -19.19 2.98
CA ASP A 67 -15.99 -20.14 2.32
C ASP A 67 -15.64 -19.56 0.94
N VAL A 68 -14.57 -20.07 0.34
CA VAL A 68 -14.21 -19.74 -1.03
C VAL A 68 -15.26 -20.25 -2.01
N LEU A 69 -15.41 -19.56 -3.13
CA LEU A 69 -16.28 -20.05 -4.20
C LEU A 69 -15.78 -21.41 -4.72
N PRO A 70 -16.65 -22.43 -4.89
CA PRO A 70 -16.24 -23.78 -5.32
C PRO A 70 -15.51 -23.83 -6.67
N GLU A 71 -15.68 -22.80 -7.50
CA GLU A 71 -14.98 -22.65 -8.77
C GLU A 71 -13.48 -22.37 -8.63
N ILE A 72 -13.01 -21.88 -7.48
CA ILE A 72 -11.58 -21.65 -7.22
C ILE A 72 -10.78 -22.95 -7.35
N TYR A 73 -11.30 -24.06 -6.82
CA TYR A 73 -10.67 -25.38 -6.93
C TYR A 73 -10.59 -25.90 -8.38
N ARG A 74 -11.40 -25.33 -9.29
CA ARG A 74 -11.40 -25.67 -10.73
C ARG A 74 -10.74 -24.58 -11.59
N ALA A 75 -10.17 -23.55 -10.96
CA ALA A 75 -9.58 -22.42 -11.66
C ALA A 75 -8.29 -22.81 -12.40
N GLY A 76 -7.66 -23.94 -12.05
CA GLY A 76 -6.46 -24.47 -12.70
C GLY A 76 -5.15 -24.09 -12.00
N PHE A 77 -5.23 -23.61 -10.76
CA PHE A 77 -4.07 -23.28 -9.93
C PHE A 77 -3.90 -24.31 -8.81
N PRO A 78 -2.67 -24.61 -8.39
CA PRO A 78 -2.43 -25.31 -7.13
C PRO A 78 -3.05 -24.56 -5.95
N VAL A 79 -3.69 -25.31 -5.05
CA VAL A 79 -4.36 -24.75 -3.88
C VAL A 79 -3.82 -25.43 -2.62
N LEU A 80 -3.47 -24.61 -1.64
CA LEU A 80 -3.18 -25.01 -0.26
C LEU A 80 -4.20 -24.36 0.67
N ALA A 81 -4.64 -25.06 1.70
CA ALA A 81 -5.45 -24.47 2.77
C ALA A 81 -4.74 -24.57 4.11
N ALA A 82 -4.85 -23.54 4.93
CA ALA A 82 -4.48 -23.56 6.34
C ALA A 82 -5.68 -23.08 7.16
N GLY A 83 -5.91 -23.63 8.36
CA GLY A 83 -7.01 -23.21 9.23
C GLY A 83 -8.41 -23.54 8.70
N HIS A 84 -8.51 -24.39 7.69
CA HIS A 84 -9.75 -24.62 6.95
C HIS A 84 -9.92 -26.08 6.49
N ASP A 85 -10.28 -26.97 7.42
CA ASP A 85 -10.43 -28.41 7.16
C ASP A 85 -11.46 -28.76 6.09
N LYS A 86 -12.49 -27.90 5.92
CA LYS A 86 -13.55 -28.08 4.92
C LYS A 86 -13.05 -27.84 3.48
N ALA A 87 -11.85 -27.30 3.30
CA ALA A 87 -11.26 -27.04 1.99
C ALA A 87 -11.25 -28.31 1.12
N ARG A 88 -11.48 -28.14 -0.18
CA ARG A 88 -11.49 -29.25 -1.16
C ARG A 88 -10.18 -29.34 -1.94
N CYS A 89 -9.04 -29.11 -1.26
CA CYS A 89 -7.70 -29.22 -1.81
C CYS A 89 -6.89 -30.33 -1.12
N ASP A 90 -5.85 -30.81 -1.81
CA ASP A 90 -5.03 -31.93 -1.35
C ASP A 90 -4.05 -31.53 -0.25
N VAL A 91 -3.54 -30.29 -0.28
CA VAL A 91 -2.58 -29.78 0.71
C VAL A 91 -3.32 -28.98 1.77
N LYS A 92 -3.26 -29.48 3.01
CA LYS A 92 -3.86 -28.84 4.18
C LYS A 92 -2.84 -28.72 5.30
N LEU A 93 -2.84 -27.57 5.96
CA LEU A 93 -2.06 -27.27 7.16
C LEU A 93 -3.03 -26.90 8.29
N ASP A 94 -2.58 -27.06 9.54
CA ASP A 94 -3.40 -26.76 10.72
C ASP A 94 -3.75 -25.28 10.80
N GLU A 95 -2.80 -24.41 11.17
CA GLU A 95 -2.97 -22.96 11.16
C GLU A 95 -1.57 -22.32 11.00
N PHE A 96 -1.50 -21.14 10.39
CA PHE A 96 -0.25 -20.38 10.39
C PHE A 96 -0.01 -19.74 11.75
N THR A 97 1.27 -19.55 12.07
CA THR A 97 1.68 -18.83 13.27
C THR A 97 2.09 -17.41 12.91
N SER A 98 2.26 -16.56 13.91
CA SER A 98 2.81 -15.21 13.76
C SER A 98 4.34 -15.18 13.52
N ASP A 99 5.00 -16.35 13.55
CA ASP A 99 6.42 -16.48 13.23
C ASP A 99 6.62 -16.63 11.71
N GLU A 100 7.08 -15.54 11.09
CA GLU A 100 7.34 -15.51 9.64
C GLU A 100 8.29 -16.63 9.18
N SER A 101 9.29 -17.01 9.98
CA SER A 101 10.25 -18.06 9.62
C SER A 101 9.59 -19.44 9.58
N ALA A 102 8.70 -19.71 10.54
CA ALA A 102 7.90 -20.93 10.55
C ALA A 102 6.97 -21.00 9.34
N VAL A 103 6.31 -19.88 9.00
CA VAL A 103 5.44 -19.78 7.82
C VAL A 103 6.23 -19.98 6.52
N GLN A 104 7.41 -19.38 6.39
CA GLN A 104 8.29 -19.60 5.24
C GLN A 104 8.64 -21.09 5.07
N LYS A 105 9.01 -21.76 6.16
CA LYS A 105 9.33 -23.20 6.13
C LYS A 105 8.14 -24.05 5.70
N ALA A 106 6.94 -23.75 6.22
CA ALA A 106 5.72 -24.47 5.88
C ALA A 106 5.30 -24.27 4.41
N LEU A 107 5.53 -23.08 3.85
CA LEU A 107 5.10 -22.74 2.48
C LEU A 107 6.13 -23.06 1.40
N ARG A 108 7.41 -23.25 1.75
CA ARG A 108 8.50 -23.38 0.78
C ARG A 108 8.27 -24.45 -0.29
N GLU A 109 7.87 -25.66 0.11
CA GLU A 109 7.62 -26.74 -0.84
C GLU A 109 6.42 -26.43 -1.74
N PHE A 110 5.32 -25.93 -1.19
CA PHE A 110 4.17 -25.54 -1.99
C PHE A 110 4.51 -24.45 -3.01
N VAL A 111 5.24 -23.40 -2.60
CA VAL A 111 5.57 -22.26 -3.47
C VAL A 111 6.54 -22.66 -4.59
N PHE A 112 7.61 -23.39 -4.29
CA PHE A 112 8.66 -23.68 -5.28
C PHE A 112 8.46 -25.01 -6.00
N GLU A 113 7.96 -26.04 -5.32
CA GLU A 113 7.80 -27.37 -5.91
C GLU A 113 6.42 -27.61 -6.50
N THR A 114 5.35 -27.17 -5.84
CA THR A 114 3.98 -27.36 -6.36
C THR A 114 3.59 -26.26 -7.35
N CYS A 115 3.76 -24.99 -6.96
CA CYS A 115 3.39 -23.85 -7.78
C CYS A 115 4.42 -23.52 -8.87
N LYS A 116 5.64 -24.07 -8.74
CA LYS A 116 6.78 -23.78 -9.63
C LYS A 116 7.03 -22.27 -9.79
N ALA A 117 6.81 -21.51 -8.72
CA ALA A 117 7.08 -20.07 -8.71
C ALA A 117 8.60 -19.83 -8.69
N THR A 118 9.04 -18.77 -9.35
CA THR A 118 10.44 -18.34 -9.34
C THR A 118 10.64 -17.21 -8.34
N ALA A 119 11.78 -17.19 -7.64
CA ALA A 119 12.16 -16.10 -6.73
C ALA A 119 12.57 -14.82 -7.50
N ASN A 120 11.62 -14.22 -8.24
CA ASN A 120 11.83 -13.08 -9.13
C ASN A 120 11.31 -11.74 -8.56
N TRP A 121 10.76 -11.76 -7.33
CA TRP A 121 10.41 -10.57 -6.57
C TRP A 121 11.62 -10.08 -5.75
N ASN A 122 12.20 -8.97 -6.19
CA ASN A 122 13.25 -8.25 -5.49
C ASN A 122 13.14 -6.75 -5.79
N MET A 123 13.81 -5.92 -4.99
CA MET A 123 13.68 -4.46 -5.10
C MET A 123 14.19 -3.90 -6.42
N ALA A 124 15.21 -4.50 -7.05
CA ALA A 124 15.70 -4.04 -8.34
C ALA A 124 14.64 -4.23 -9.44
N ASN A 125 14.05 -5.43 -9.52
CA ASN A 125 12.98 -5.75 -10.46
C ASN A 125 11.72 -4.93 -10.17
N PHE A 126 11.36 -4.78 -8.88
CA PHE A 126 10.20 -3.99 -8.49
C PHE A 126 10.34 -2.53 -8.92
N VAL A 127 11.48 -1.89 -8.60
CA VAL A 127 11.72 -0.50 -9.00
C VAL A 127 11.69 -0.35 -10.51
N ALA A 128 12.28 -1.27 -11.27
CA ALA A 128 12.26 -1.24 -12.73
C ALA A 128 10.83 -1.32 -13.29
N ASP A 129 10.02 -2.25 -12.79
CA ASP A 129 8.63 -2.42 -13.21
C ASP A 129 7.76 -1.22 -12.83
N GLN A 130 7.93 -0.67 -11.62
CA GLN A 130 7.18 0.51 -11.19
C GLN A 130 7.56 1.76 -11.99
N VAL A 131 8.85 1.96 -12.28
CA VAL A 131 9.29 3.07 -13.15
C VAL A 131 8.64 2.96 -14.54
N ALA A 132 8.60 1.76 -15.12
CA ALA A 132 7.97 1.53 -16.41
C ALA A 132 6.45 1.78 -16.36
N LEU A 133 5.78 1.33 -15.29
CA LEU A 133 4.35 1.55 -15.08
C LEU A 133 4.02 3.04 -14.94
N VAL A 134 4.74 3.76 -14.07
CA VAL A 134 4.56 5.19 -13.86
C VAL A 134 4.77 5.95 -15.16
N ARG A 135 5.83 5.67 -15.93
CA ARG A 135 6.07 6.32 -17.22
C ARG A 135 4.91 6.10 -18.20
N LYS A 136 4.39 4.89 -18.27
CA LYS A 136 3.25 4.55 -19.12
C LYS A 136 1.97 5.26 -18.69
N GLN A 137 1.69 5.30 -17.38
CA GLN A 137 0.48 5.89 -16.84
C GLN A 137 0.51 7.41 -16.91
N VAL A 138 1.60 8.05 -16.49
CA VAL A 138 1.73 9.50 -16.44
C VAL A 138 1.91 10.08 -17.85
N GLY A 139 2.69 9.42 -18.71
CA GLY A 139 3.04 9.98 -20.02
C GLY A 139 3.82 11.28 -19.85
N ASP A 140 3.37 12.36 -20.49
CA ASP A 140 3.99 13.69 -20.44
C ASP A 140 3.36 14.67 -19.44
N ARG A 141 2.41 14.18 -18.65
CA ARG A 141 1.68 14.95 -17.64
C ARG A 141 2.52 15.17 -16.38
N LYS A 142 2.13 16.15 -15.57
CA LYS A 142 2.81 16.44 -14.30
C LYS A 142 2.12 15.76 -13.14
N VAL A 143 2.92 15.45 -12.12
CA VAL A 143 2.49 14.81 -10.88
C VAL A 143 2.81 15.73 -9.72
N LEU A 144 1.83 15.96 -8.86
CA LEU A 144 2.00 16.65 -7.59
C LEU A 144 2.14 15.63 -6.47
N LEU A 145 3.02 15.89 -5.51
CA LEU A 145 3.23 15.04 -4.34
C LEU A 145 3.35 15.90 -3.07
N ALA A 146 2.57 15.57 -2.05
CA ALA A 146 2.80 16.06 -0.69
C ALA A 146 3.98 15.31 -0.06
N LEU A 147 5.11 15.98 0.13
CA LEU A 147 6.32 15.40 0.70
C LEU A 147 6.37 15.72 2.20
N SER A 148 6.09 14.73 3.05
CA SER A 148 6.06 14.94 4.52
C SER A 148 7.43 14.80 5.19
N GLY A 149 8.42 14.19 4.53
CA GLY A 149 9.68 13.76 5.15
C GLY A 149 9.63 12.37 5.78
N GLY A 150 8.43 11.77 5.87
CA GLY A 150 8.27 10.36 6.22
C GLY A 150 8.88 9.43 5.17
N VAL A 151 9.18 8.19 5.56
CA VAL A 151 9.82 7.21 4.67
C VAL A 151 8.98 6.92 3.42
N ASP A 152 7.65 6.78 3.57
CA ASP A 152 6.77 6.40 2.46
C ASP A 152 6.71 7.49 1.38
N SER A 153 6.45 8.75 1.78
CA SER A 153 6.41 9.88 0.85
C SER A 153 7.77 10.15 0.22
N SER A 154 8.86 9.95 0.97
CA SER A 154 10.23 10.11 0.46
C SER A 154 10.60 9.03 -0.57
N VAL A 155 10.22 7.77 -0.35
CA VAL A 155 10.45 6.68 -1.30
C VAL A 155 9.64 6.90 -2.57
N VAL A 156 8.37 7.32 -2.46
CA VAL A 156 7.56 7.67 -3.63
C VAL A 156 8.15 8.85 -4.39
N ALA A 157 8.60 9.91 -3.71
CA ALA A 157 9.28 11.03 -4.35
C ALA A 157 10.52 10.56 -5.14
N ALA A 158 11.39 9.76 -4.53
CA ALA A 158 12.58 9.23 -5.19
C ALA A 158 12.23 8.33 -6.40
N LEU A 159 11.20 7.50 -6.29
CA LEU A 159 10.73 6.64 -7.38
C LEU A 159 10.16 7.46 -8.54
N LEU A 160 9.36 8.49 -8.25
CA LEU A 160 8.78 9.38 -9.25
C LEU A 160 9.86 10.24 -9.92
N LEU A 161 10.83 10.78 -9.18
CA LEU A 161 11.98 11.49 -9.78
C LEU A 161 12.72 10.58 -10.77
N LYS A 162 12.98 9.33 -10.38
CA LYS A 162 13.60 8.35 -11.28
C LYS A 162 12.75 8.04 -12.52
N ALA A 163 11.43 8.05 -12.38
CA ALA A 163 10.51 7.70 -13.45
C ALA A 163 10.26 8.88 -14.41
N ILE A 164 9.98 10.07 -13.89
CA ILE A 164 9.42 11.20 -14.64
C ILE A 164 10.19 12.51 -14.48
N GLY A 165 11.26 12.54 -13.67
CA GLY A 165 12.15 13.70 -13.50
C GLY A 165 11.39 14.97 -13.09
N ASP A 166 11.70 16.06 -13.78
CA ASP A 166 11.18 17.42 -13.53
C ASP A 166 9.66 17.58 -13.66
N ARG A 167 8.96 16.54 -14.15
CA ARG A 167 7.49 16.51 -14.18
C ARG A 167 6.88 16.22 -12.81
N LEU A 168 7.68 15.75 -11.85
CA LEU A 168 7.28 15.68 -10.46
C LEU A 168 7.43 17.07 -9.82
N VAL A 169 6.37 17.53 -9.14
CA VAL A 169 6.41 18.68 -8.25
C VAL A 169 6.12 18.20 -6.84
N CYS A 170 7.05 18.44 -5.92
CA CYS A 170 6.89 18.14 -4.51
C CYS A 170 6.51 19.40 -3.75
N VAL A 171 5.57 19.30 -2.80
CA VAL A 171 5.28 20.36 -1.84
C VAL A 171 5.62 19.82 -0.45
N HIS A 172 6.55 20.48 0.24
CA HIS A 172 6.89 20.19 1.63
C HIS A 172 6.41 21.35 2.50
N VAL A 173 5.51 21.05 3.44
CA VAL A 173 4.95 22.03 4.38
C VAL A 173 5.60 21.82 5.74
N ASN A 174 6.42 22.77 6.17
CA ASN A 174 6.87 22.85 7.55
C ASN A 174 5.75 23.46 8.40
N ASN A 175 5.12 22.62 9.22
CA ASN A 175 4.01 23.02 10.10
C ASN A 175 4.48 23.48 11.49
N GLY A 176 5.79 23.54 11.75
CA GLY A 176 6.35 23.91 13.05
C GLY A 176 6.29 22.82 14.14
N LEU A 177 5.79 21.63 13.81
CA LEU A 177 5.64 20.49 14.73
C LEU A 177 6.59 19.33 14.39
N MET A 178 7.59 19.60 13.56
CA MET A 178 8.58 18.64 13.07
C MET A 178 9.70 18.42 14.11
N ARG A 179 10.50 17.37 13.94
CA ARG A 179 11.70 17.19 14.77
C ARG A 179 12.75 18.23 14.40
N LYS A 180 13.71 18.44 15.30
CA LYS A 180 14.83 19.35 15.09
C LYS A 180 15.54 19.07 13.76
N ASN A 181 15.62 20.09 12.92
CA ASN A 181 16.26 20.10 11.60
C ASN A 181 15.64 19.15 10.56
N GLU A 182 14.44 18.60 10.81
CA GLU A 182 13.84 17.60 9.92
C GLU A 182 13.47 18.20 8.56
N SER A 183 12.83 19.37 8.55
CA SER A 183 12.38 20.04 7.33
C SER A 183 13.58 20.47 6.46
N GLU A 184 14.62 21.00 7.09
CA GLU A 184 15.88 21.41 6.43
C GLU A 184 16.61 20.22 5.82
N ASN A 185 16.61 19.06 6.49
CA ASN A 185 17.20 17.84 5.95
C ASN A 185 16.41 17.30 4.75
N VAL A 186 15.07 17.40 4.78
CA VAL A 186 14.21 17.02 3.65
C VAL A 186 14.47 17.93 2.45
N GLU A 187 14.55 19.24 2.68
CA GLU A 187 14.88 20.22 1.65
C GLU A 187 16.25 19.96 1.03
N ASP A 188 17.30 19.78 1.85
CA ASP A 188 18.65 19.49 1.35
C ASP A 188 18.70 18.22 0.50
N LEU A 189 18.06 17.15 0.97
CA LEU A 189 18.04 15.88 0.24
C LEU A 189 17.33 16.01 -1.11
N PHE A 190 16.11 16.53 -1.12
CA PHE A 190 15.29 16.50 -2.33
C PHE A 190 15.63 17.64 -3.28
N HIS A 191 15.89 18.85 -2.80
CA HIS A 191 16.24 19.98 -3.66
C HIS A 191 17.72 19.93 -4.07
N ASN A 192 18.65 19.97 -3.10
CA ASN A 192 20.07 20.16 -3.40
C ASN A 192 20.74 18.92 -3.97
N ARG A 193 20.43 17.73 -3.42
CA ARG A 193 21.14 16.49 -3.81
C ARG A 193 20.46 15.71 -4.92
N LEU A 194 19.13 15.66 -4.92
CA LEU A 194 18.34 14.90 -5.89
C LEU A 194 17.77 15.74 -7.03
N GLY A 195 17.86 17.08 -6.95
CA GLY A 195 17.40 17.98 -8.00
C GLY A 195 15.88 17.98 -8.21
N ALA A 196 15.11 17.67 -7.17
CA ALA A 196 13.66 17.69 -7.24
C ALA A 196 13.13 19.12 -7.36
N ASN A 197 12.06 19.29 -8.14
CA ASN A 197 11.24 20.50 -8.10
C ASN A 197 10.44 20.51 -6.79
N LEU A 198 11.03 21.12 -5.76
CA LEU A 198 10.50 21.18 -4.41
C LEU A 198 10.02 22.59 -4.08
N ILE A 199 8.77 22.69 -3.67
CA ILE A 199 8.18 23.89 -3.08
C ILE A 199 8.21 23.71 -1.57
N TYR A 200 9.07 24.49 -0.91
CA TYR A 200 9.14 24.57 0.54
C TYR A 200 8.20 25.66 1.04
N VAL A 201 7.32 25.31 1.98
CA VAL A 201 6.41 26.26 2.65
C VAL A 201 6.65 26.23 4.15
N ASP A 202 7.14 27.35 4.70
CA ASP A 202 7.14 27.56 6.14
C ASP A 202 5.77 28.09 6.57
N ALA A 203 4.99 27.23 7.21
CA ALA A 203 3.68 27.55 7.77
C ALA A 203 3.71 27.52 9.31
N THR A 204 4.88 27.58 9.94
CA THR A 204 5.04 27.42 11.39
C THR A 204 4.11 28.33 12.20
N GLU A 205 4.14 29.65 11.98
CA GLU A 205 3.27 30.59 12.72
C GLU A 205 1.78 30.33 12.45
N ARG A 206 1.43 29.95 11.23
CA ARG A 206 0.04 29.68 10.81
C ARG A 206 -0.55 28.49 11.55
N PHE A 207 0.22 27.42 11.74
CA PHE A 207 -0.21 26.25 12.51
C PHE A 207 -0.21 26.54 14.01
N LEU A 208 0.86 27.14 14.55
CA LEU A 208 0.99 27.38 15.99
C LEU A 208 -0.08 28.35 16.53
N SER A 209 -0.41 29.41 15.78
CA SER A 209 -1.48 30.34 16.15
C SER A 209 -2.87 29.68 16.22
N LYS A 210 -3.16 28.72 15.33
CA LYS A 210 -4.42 27.97 15.36
C LYS A 210 -4.51 26.93 16.47
N LEU A 211 -3.36 26.54 17.02
CA LEU A 211 -3.26 25.60 18.13
C LEU A 211 -3.22 26.31 19.49
N GLU A 212 -3.24 27.64 19.50
CA GLU A 212 -3.26 28.43 20.72
C GLU A 212 -4.48 28.08 21.57
N ASN A 213 -4.26 27.77 22.85
CA ASN A 213 -5.29 27.39 23.82
C ASN A 213 -6.13 26.14 23.45
N VAL A 214 -5.71 25.35 22.46
CA VAL A 214 -6.35 24.06 22.15
C VAL A 214 -5.73 22.98 23.02
N ALA A 215 -6.52 22.36 23.90
CA ALA A 215 -6.07 21.28 24.76
C ALA A 215 -6.45 19.89 24.20
N ASP A 216 -7.66 19.77 23.63
CA ASP A 216 -8.23 18.52 23.16
C ASP A 216 -7.40 17.89 22.02
N PRO A 217 -6.96 16.62 22.15
CA PRO A 217 -6.15 15.96 21.12
C PRO A 217 -6.85 15.74 19.78
N GLU A 218 -8.15 15.45 19.77
CA GLU A 218 -8.92 15.23 18.54
C GLU A 218 -9.17 16.54 17.81
N GLU A 219 -9.42 17.62 18.55
CA GLU A 219 -9.50 18.96 18.01
C GLU A 219 -8.16 19.38 17.37
N LYS A 220 -7.02 19.12 18.05
CA LYS A 220 -5.68 19.35 17.47
C LYS A 220 -5.50 18.61 16.15
N ARG A 221 -5.84 17.31 16.10
CA ARG A 221 -5.74 16.50 14.87
C ARG A 221 -6.55 17.11 13.73
N LYS A 222 -7.79 17.52 14.00
CA LYS A 222 -8.66 18.16 13.00
C LYS A 222 -8.11 19.49 12.51
N ILE A 223 -7.61 20.33 13.41
CA ILE A 223 -7.00 21.63 13.08
C ILE A 223 -5.78 21.42 12.19
N ILE A 224 -4.84 20.57 12.62
CA ILE A 224 -3.60 20.28 11.88
C ILE A 224 -3.91 19.70 10.50
N GLY A 225 -4.80 18.71 10.42
CA GLY A 225 -5.18 18.09 9.15
C GLY A 225 -5.84 19.08 8.18
N SER A 226 -6.84 19.82 8.65
CA SER A 226 -7.53 20.86 7.87
C SER A 226 -6.56 21.94 7.37
N GLU A 227 -5.66 22.40 8.25
CA GLU A 227 -4.74 23.48 7.88
C GLU A 227 -3.68 23.02 6.88
N PHE A 228 -3.19 21.78 7.02
CA PHE A 228 -2.29 21.18 6.04
C PHE A 228 -2.91 21.12 4.66
N ILE A 229 -4.17 20.67 4.57
CA ILE A 229 -4.90 20.61 3.31
C ILE A 229 -5.02 22.00 2.68
N ARG A 230 -5.35 23.03 3.46
CA ARG A 230 -5.46 24.42 2.96
C ARG A 230 -4.14 24.94 2.41
N VAL A 231 -3.04 24.75 3.16
CA VAL A 231 -1.70 25.19 2.70
C VAL A 231 -1.30 24.44 1.44
N PHE A 232 -1.50 23.12 1.40
CA PHE A 232 -1.19 22.31 0.22
C PHE A 232 -2.03 22.70 -1.00
N GLU A 233 -3.32 22.96 -0.80
CA GLU A 233 -4.23 23.46 -1.84
C GLU A 233 -3.77 24.82 -2.38
N GLU A 234 -3.40 25.76 -1.51
CA GLU A 234 -2.93 27.08 -1.91
C GLU A 234 -1.71 26.98 -2.83
N GLU A 235 -0.78 26.05 -2.55
CA GLU A 235 0.34 25.77 -3.45
C GLU A 235 -0.10 25.06 -4.73
N ALA A 236 -0.97 24.05 -4.63
CA ALA A 236 -1.48 23.31 -5.78
C ALA A 236 -2.15 24.24 -6.81
N ARG A 237 -2.95 25.22 -6.35
CA ARG A 237 -3.64 26.19 -7.23
C ARG A 237 -2.71 27.16 -7.96
N LYS A 238 -1.49 27.38 -7.45
CA LYS A 238 -0.48 28.19 -8.14
C LYS A 238 0.14 27.43 -9.32
N LEU A 239 0.03 26.11 -9.33
CA LEU A 239 0.58 25.24 -10.36
C LEU A 239 -0.40 25.07 -11.52
N LYS A 240 0.14 24.95 -12.73
CA LYS A 240 -0.64 24.70 -13.96
C LYS A 240 -0.24 23.36 -14.57
N GLY A 241 -1.24 22.64 -15.05
CA GLY A 241 -1.08 21.37 -15.76
C GLY A 241 -0.59 20.24 -14.86
N ILE A 242 -1.11 20.15 -13.63
CA ILE A 242 -1.01 18.95 -12.80
C ILE A 242 -2.20 18.08 -13.14
N ASP A 243 -1.96 16.83 -13.54
CA ASP A 243 -3.00 15.85 -13.92
C ASP A 243 -2.97 14.60 -13.04
N PHE A 244 -2.14 14.61 -11.99
CA PHE A 244 -1.99 13.50 -11.06
C PHE A 244 -1.59 14.01 -9.70
N LEU A 245 -2.19 13.41 -8.68
CA LEU A 245 -1.73 13.48 -7.31
C LEU A 245 -1.14 12.13 -6.90
N ALA A 246 0.11 12.15 -6.43
CA ALA A 246 0.78 10.96 -5.92
C ALA A 246 0.67 10.86 -4.39
N GLN A 247 0.64 9.63 -3.89
CA GLN A 247 0.59 9.31 -2.47
C GLN A 247 1.50 8.14 -2.13
N GLY A 248 1.99 8.11 -0.89
CA GLY A 248 2.80 7.04 -0.31
C GLY A 248 2.00 5.88 0.27
N THR A 249 0.78 5.62 -0.19
CA THR A 249 -0.09 4.58 0.38
C THR A 249 0.54 3.19 0.25
N ILE A 250 0.61 2.44 1.34
CA ILE A 250 1.25 1.12 1.39
C ILE A 250 0.22 -0.01 1.44
N TYR A 251 0.69 -1.22 1.18
CA TYR A 251 -0.19 -2.39 1.06
C TYR A 251 -1.11 -2.64 2.29
N PRO A 252 -0.64 -2.49 3.54
CA PRO A 252 -1.53 -2.59 4.71
C PRO A 252 -2.71 -1.61 4.68
N ASP A 253 -2.53 -0.38 4.18
CA ASP A 253 -3.60 0.61 4.11
C ASP A 253 -4.71 0.19 3.12
N ILE A 254 -4.32 -0.47 2.03
CA ILE A 254 -5.25 -1.01 1.02
C ILE A 254 -6.05 -2.17 1.62
N ILE A 255 -5.42 -3.04 2.40
CA ILE A 255 -6.12 -4.15 3.04
C ILE A 255 -7.10 -3.65 4.10
N GLU A 256 -6.69 -2.70 4.94
CA GLU A 256 -7.54 -2.08 5.95
C GLU A 256 -8.77 -1.37 5.37
N SER A 257 -8.70 -0.91 4.11
CA SER A 257 -9.80 -0.22 3.41
C SER A 257 -10.58 -1.10 2.42
N GLY A 258 -9.98 -2.18 1.91
CA GLY A 258 -10.51 -3.00 0.82
C GLY A 258 -11.04 -4.37 1.24
N THR A 259 -10.62 -4.91 2.38
CA THR A 259 -11.13 -6.21 2.85
C THR A 259 -12.35 -6.03 3.76
N LYS A 260 -13.43 -6.78 3.48
CA LYS A 260 -14.65 -6.82 4.30
C LYS A 260 -14.38 -7.32 5.73
N THR A 261 -13.25 -7.97 5.95
CA THR A 261 -12.77 -8.53 7.23
C THR A 261 -12.05 -7.52 8.12
N ALA A 262 -11.46 -6.45 7.54
CA ALA A 262 -10.75 -5.45 8.31
C ALA A 262 -11.73 -4.41 8.87
N LYS A 263 -11.79 -4.28 10.20
CA LYS A 263 -12.46 -3.14 10.83
C LYS A 263 -11.70 -1.87 10.38
N CYS A 264 -12.37 -0.99 9.64
CA CYS A 264 -11.84 0.33 9.25
C CYS A 264 -11.42 1.12 10.50
N VAL A 265 -10.14 1.05 10.89
CA VAL A 265 -9.60 1.81 12.04
C VAL A 265 -9.00 3.15 11.59
N LYS A 266 -8.76 3.37 10.29
CA LYS A 266 -8.11 4.59 9.79
C LYS A 266 -8.97 5.35 8.79
N SER A 267 -9.72 6.33 9.27
CA SER A 267 -10.61 7.15 8.45
C SER A 267 -9.92 8.32 7.72
N HIS A 268 -8.62 8.61 7.91
CA HIS A 268 -8.06 9.92 7.49
C HIS A 268 -6.59 9.97 7.02
N HIS A 269 -6.00 8.90 6.46
CA HIS A 269 -4.59 8.97 6.03
C HIS A 269 -4.35 9.19 4.52
N ASN A 270 -5.38 9.12 3.68
CA ASN A 270 -5.23 9.27 2.24
C ASN A 270 -6.09 10.42 1.71
N VAL A 271 -5.52 11.63 1.62
CA VAL A 271 -6.09 12.80 0.88
C VAL A 271 -7.61 13.00 1.10
N GLY A 272 -8.11 12.56 2.25
CA GLY A 272 -9.50 12.72 2.64
C GLY A 272 -9.66 14.17 3.03
N GLY A 273 -10.12 15.00 2.10
CA GLY A 273 -10.35 16.41 2.35
C GLY A 273 -9.84 17.39 1.30
N LEU A 274 -9.23 16.95 0.19
CA LEU A 274 -9.03 17.89 -0.92
C LEU A 274 -10.41 18.36 -1.45
N PRO A 275 -10.56 19.66 -1.73
CA PRO A 275 -11.77 20.20 -2.35
C PRO A 275 -12.15 19.46 -3.64
N GLU A 276 -13.46 19.30 -3.87
CA GLU A 276 -13.99 18.64 -5.07
C GLU A 276 -13.62 19.35 -6.39
N ASP A 277 -13.24 20.64 -6.32
CA ASP A 277 -12.85 21.42 -7.49
C ASP A 277 -11.37 21.29 -7.87
N LEU A 278 -10.54 20.63 -7.04
CA LEU A 278 -9.19 20.22 -7.42
C LEU A 278 -9.27 18.97 -8.31
N GLN A 279 -9.28 19.23 -9.62
CA GLN A 279 -9.25 18.18 -10.62
C GLN A 279 -7.80 17.75 -10.87
N PHE A 280 -7.51 16.48 -10.61
CA PHE A 280 -6.28 15.79 -10.98
C PHE A 280 -6.64 14.72 -12.01
#